data_AF-A0A2D6EYI3-F1
#
_entry.id   AF-A0A2D6EYI3-F1
#
_cell.length_a   1.000
_cell.length_b   1.000
_cell.length_c   1.000
_cell.angle_alpha   90.00
_cell.angle_beta   90.00
_cell.angle_gamma   90.00
#
_symmetry.space_group_name_H-M   'P 1'
#
loop_
_entity.id
_entity.type
_entity.pdbx_description
1 polymer ?
#
loop_
_entity_poly.entity_id
_entity_poly.type
_entity_poly.pdbx_seq_one_letter_code
_entity_poly.pdbx_strand_id
1 'polypeptide(L)'
;MSNEIEYSNEVKWLDTAKIKPNNYNPNYMPPLLFSSLTDGIKNNKFFGAIIVNKNGIIIDGEHRYLALKKLGAKKIPCIIEDVDDDQAKILTIRINRERGFLTPTETGNVLKKLQKTIPIDVLAKKIDIPEKEITLLTALKYDPLLDGENAQQPVFSWAEIEHLITRISNELRGIKVKSISTVSRGGLIPARLVADSRGIKQIYVDETEIKGDIFIDDIYDTGQTYTKIKRKAKNKDIPCYFLLVRKGKELPKNAFAAEITTDQSYVVFPWDKIEAKKLS
;
A
#
# COMPACT_ATOMS: atom_id res chain seq x y z
N MET A 1 -33.99 13.45 5.29
CA MET A 1 -33.03 14.37 5.92
C MET A 1 -32.22 14.97 4.79
N SER A 2 -32.10 16.28 4.73
CA SER A 2 -31.26 16.97 3.76
C SER A 2 -29.82 16.47 3.91
N ASN A 3 -29.27 15.87 2.85
CA ASN A 3 -27.84 15.56 2.77
C ASN A 3 -27.10 16.86 2.49
N GLU A 4 -27.05 17.77 3.47
CA GLU A 4 -26.15 18.91 3.37
C GLU A 4 -24.71 18.42 3.50
N ILE A 5 -23.87 18.88 2.58
CA ILE A 5 -22.44 18.58 2.61
C ILE A 5 -21.83 19.43 3.72
N GLU A 6 -21.33 18.79 4.77
CA GLU A 6 -20.51 19.44 5.79
C GLU A 6 -19.09 19.62 5.24
N TYR A 7 -18.57 20.85 5.34
CA TYR A 7 -17.23 21.20 4.91
C TYR A 7 -16.35 21.50 6.13
N SER A 8 -15.15 20.95 6.12
CA SER A 8 -14.08 21.38 7.04
C SER A 8 -12.97 22.04 6.24
N ASN A 9 -12.99 23.37 6.21
CA ASN A 9 -12.08 24.20 5.40
C ASN A 9 -11.41 25.34 6.19
N GLU A 10 -11.69 25.45 7.49
CA GLU A 10 -11.08 26.47 8.34
C GLU A 10 -9.62 26.10 8.65
N VAL A 11 -8.68 26.92 8.18
CA VAL A 11 -7.25 26.73 8.44
C VAL A 11 -6.83 27.50 9.70
N LYS A 12 -6.32 26.77 10.69
CA LYS A 12 -5.77 27.29 11.95
C LYS A 12 -4.26 27.08 11.99
N TRP A 13 -3.53 28.10 12.44
CA TRP A 13 -2.08 28.03 12.58
C TRP A 13 -1.71 27.50 13.97
N LEU A 14 -1.19 26.29 14.03
CA LEU A 14 -0.77 25.65 15.27
C LEU A 14 0.75 25.70 15.44
N ASP A 15 1.20 25.85 16.68
CA ASP A 15 2.62 25.70 17.00
C ASP A 15 3.07 24.28 16.67
N THR A 16 4.21 24.15 16.00
CA THR A 16 4.72 22.85 15.53
C THR A 16 4.93 21.86 16.68
N ALA A 17 5.25 22.37 17.88
CA ALA A 17 5.42 21.59 19.09
C ALA A 17 4.11 20.98 19.64
N LYS A 18 2.94 21.52 19.25
CA LYS A 18 1.61 21.02 19.65
C LYS A 18 1.10 19.91 18.73
N ILE A 19 1.74 19.72 17.57
CA ILE A 19 1.34 18.70 16.59
C ILE A 19 2.19 17.45 16.79
N LYS A 20 1.54 16.27 16.79
CA LYS A 20 2.18 14.98 17.02
C LYS A 20 1.78 13.95 15.95
N PRO A 21 2.73 13.18 15.41
CA PRO A 21 2.37 12.01 14.59
C PRO A 21 1.58 11.01 15.43
N ASN A 22 0.78 10.20 14.75
CA ASN A 22 0.13 9.05 15.36
C ASN A 22 1.05 7.81 15.27
N ASN A 23 0.68 6.70 15.93
CA ASN A 23 1.44 5.45 15.91
C ASN A 23 0.79 4.36 15.06
N TYR A 24 -0.11 4.74 14.15
CA TYR A 24 -0.94 3.82 13.39
C TYR A 24 -1.05 4.20 11.91
N ASN A 25 -0.37 5.24 11.43
CA ASN A 25 -0.46 5.68 10.04
C ASN A 25 0.07 4.58 9.12
N PRO A 26 -0.76 4.02 8.23
CA PRO A 26 -0.35 2.90 7.38
C PRO A 26 0.37 3.34 6.10
N ASN A 27 0.60 4.64 5.93
CA ASN A 27 1.27 5.21 4.76
C ASN A 27 2.78 5.28 4.99
N TYR A 28 3.54 4.67 4.10
CA TYR A 28 5.00 4.76 4.04
C TYR A 28 5.43 5.67 2.89
N MET A 29 6.39 6.57 3.14
CA MET A 29 7.05 7.36 2.09
C MET A 29 8.54 7.00 2.03
N PRO A 30 9.05 6.58 0.87
CA PRO A 30 10.48 6.31 0.71
C PRO A 30 11.35 7.54 1.00
N PRO A 31 12.59 7.35 1.51
CA PRO A 31 13.50 8.46 1.82
C PRO A 31 13.78 9.41 0.65
N LEU A 32 13.90 8.89 -0.58
CA LEU A 32 14.13 9.71 -1.78
C LEU A 32 12.92 10.60 -2.07
N LEU A 33 11.70 10.06 -1.98
CA LEU A 33 10.47 10.82 -2.19
C LEU A 33 10.27 11.86 -1.07
N PHE A 34 10.62 11.51 0.17
CA PHE A 34 10.62 12.43 1.30
C PHE A 34 11.64 13.57 1.11
N SER A 35 12.84 13.28 0.59
CA SER A 35 13.82 14.31 0.23
C SER A 35 13.25 15.24 -0.83
N SER A 36 12.69 14.69 -1.91
CA SER A 36 12.04 15.47 -2.97
C SER A 36 10.90 16.34 -2.44
N LEU A 37 10.08 15.84 -1.51
CA LEU A 37 9.04 16.62 -0.84
C LEU A 37 9.64 17.78 -0.05
N THR A 38 10.68 17.51 0.74
CA THR A 38 11.34 18.51 1.58
C THR A 38 11.97 19.60 0.72
N ASP A 39 12.69 19.23 -0.34
CA ASP A 39 13.30 20.17 -1.28
C ASP A 39 12.23 20.96 -2.05
N GLY A 40 11.13 20.32 -2.42
CA GLY A 40 9.98 20.97 -3.05
C GLY A 40 9.36 22.06 -2.17
N ILE A 41 9.18 21.78 -0.87
CA ILE A 41 8.67 22.77 0.10
C ILE A 41 9.69 23.91 0.28
N LYS A 42 10.98 23.59 0.39
CA LYS A 42 12.06 24.57 0.59
C LYS A 42 12.23 25.51 -0.59
N ASN A 43 12.23 24.97 -1.81
CA ASN A 43 12.52 25.72 -3.03
C ASN A 43 11.28 26.43 -3.60
N ASN A 44 10.07 26.00 -3.20
CA ASN A 44 8.82 26.61 -3.62
C ASN A 44 8.05 27.17 -2.42
N LYS A 45 6.77 26.79 -2.28
CA LYS A 45 5.89 27.12 -1.16
C LYS A 45 5.25 25.84 -0.64
N PHE A 46 4.89 25.85 0.64
CA PHE A 46 3.98 24.85 1.17
C PHE A 46 2.54 25.15 0.71
N PHE A 47 1.86 24.16 0.15
CA PHE A 47 0.46 24.26 -0.26
C PHE A 47 -0.41 23.32 0.58
N GLY A 48 -1.55 23.82 1.05
CA GLY A 48 -2.53 23.07 1.83
C GLY A 48 -2.36 23.19 3.35
N ALA A 49 -2.87 22.19 4.07
CA ALA A 49 -2.83 22.10 5.53
C ALA A 49 -2.65 20.64 5.99
N ILE A 50 -2.28 20.47 7.27
CA ILE A 50 -2.24 19.17 7.95
C ILE A 50 -3.56 18.95 8.68
N ILE A 51 -4.17 17.77 8.54
CA ILE A 51 -5.40 17.47 9.26
C ILE A 51 -5.02 16.86 10.61
N VAL A 52 -5.53 17.42 11.69
CA VAL A 52 -5.26 16.98 13.07
C VAL A 52 -6.56 16.85 13.85
N ASN A 53 -6.59 16.01 14.87
CA ASN A 53 -7.68 16.04 15.85
C ASN A 53 -7.52 17.22 16.83
N LYS A 54 -8.52 17.44 17.70
CA LYS A 54 -8.48 18.49 18.74
C LYS A 54 -7.26 18.46 19.68
N ASN A 55 -6.58 17.32 19.80
CA ASN A 55 -5.40 17.15 20.64
C ASN A 55 -4.09 17.37 19.86
N GLY A 56 -4.16 17.77 18.58
CA GLY A 56 -3.00 17.96 17.71
C GLY A 56 -2.39 16.66 17.17
N ILE A 57 -3.08 15.52 17.29
CA ILE A 57 -2.64 14.26 16.71
C ILE A 57 -2.99 14.26 15.22
N ILE A 58 -2.02 13.97 14.36
CA ILE A 58 -2.18 13.97 12.91
C ILE A 58 -3.14 12.87 12.46
N ILE A 59 -4.09 13.25 11.60
CA ILE A 59 -5.00 12.37 10.85
C ILE A 59 -4.50 12.23 9.40
N ASP A 60 -4.07 13.34 8.77
CA ASP A 60 -3.50 13.35 7.42
C ASP A 60 -2.35 14.36 7.31
N GLY A 61 -1.33 14.01 6.51
CA GLY A 61 -0.20 14.90 6.21
C GLY A 61 1.04 14.69 7.06
N GLU A 62 1.23 13.51 7.65
CA GLU A 62 2.40 13.22 8.49
C GLU A 62 3.74 13.52 7.79
N HIS A 63 3.94 13.06 6.55
CA HIS A 63 5.16 13.35 5.79
C HIS A 63 5.36 14.87 5.54
N ARG A 64 4.27 15.61 5.30
CA ARG A 64 4.30 17.08 5.16
C ARG A 64 4.68 17.75 6.48
N TYR A 65 4.13 17.31 7.61
CA TYR A 65 4.52 17.76 8.94
C TYR A 65 5.99 17.51 9.22
N LEU A 66 6.49 16.28 8.96
CA LEU A 66 7.89 15.91 9.18
C LEU A 66 8.84 16.77 8.34
N ALA A 67 8.50 17.03 7.07
CA ALA A 67 9.28 17.92 6.20
C ALA A 67 9.28 19.37 6.72
N LEU A 68 8.12 19.93 7.08
CA LEU A 68 8.01 21.28 7.66
C LEU A 68 8.80 21.41 8.98
N LYS A 69 8.74 20.38 9.84
CA LYS A 69 9.51 20.32 11.08
C LYS A 69 11.02 20.26 10.80
N LYS A 70 11.45 19.45 9.83
CA LYS A 70 12.85 19.37 9.38
C LYS A 70 13.36 20.71 8.84
N LEU A 71 12.50 21.48 8.18
CA LEU A 71 12.79 22.84 7.70
C LEU A 71 12.70 23.92 8.79
N GLY A 72 12.40 23.56 10.03
CA GLY A 72 12.39 24.49 11.17
C GLY A 72 11.14 25.35 11.30
N ALA A 73 10.03 24.98 10.64
CA ALA A 73 8.75 25.69 10.76
C ALA A 73 8.34 25.81 12.24
N LYS A 74 7.95 27.02 12.66
CA LYS A 74 7.47 27.27 14.04
C LYS A 74 5.95 27.10 14.13
N LYS A 75 5.23 27.48 13.09
CA LYS A 75 3.78 27.29 12.96
C LYS A 75 3.45 26.55 11.67
N ILE A 76 2.43 25.71 11.73
CA ILE A 76 1.96 24.87 10.60
C ILE A 76 0.46 25.12 10.40
N PRO A 77 0.00 25.30 9.15
CA PRO A 77 -1.42 25.42 8.85
C PRO A 77 -2.10 24.05 9.02
N CYS A 78 -3.17 24.04 9.81
CA CYS A 78 -3.90 22.83 10.17
C CYS A 78 -5.41 22.99 9.98
N ILE A 79 -6.07 21.90 9.61
CA ILE A 79 -7.53 21.76 9.73
C ILE A 79 -7.76 20.89 10.97
N ILE A 80 -8.63 21.33 11.87
CA ILE A 80 -8.88 20.65 13.16
C ILE A 80 -10.21 19.93 13.10
N GLU A 81 -10.17 18.61 13.25
CA GLU A 81 -11.35 17.75 13.34
C GLU A 81 -11.65 17.36 14.79
N ASP A 82 -12.89 17.53 15.23
CA ASP A 82 -13.33 17.04 16.53
C ASP A 82 -13.83 15.60 16.41
N VAL A 83 -12.89 14.67 16.43
CA VAL A 83 -13.14 13.24 16.29
C VAL A 83 -12.44 12.47 17.41
N ASP A 84 -13.05 11.34 17.80
CA ASP A 84 -12.42 10.37 18.68
C ASP A 84 -11.29 9.59 17.97
N ASP A 85 -10.58 8.75 18.73
CA ASP A 85 -9.43 8.00 18.23
C ASP A 85 -9.81 6.98 17.13
N ASP A 86 -11.00 6.38 17.21
CA ASP A 86 -11.44 5.41 16.21
C ASP A 86 -11.90 6.09 14.92
N GLN A 87 -12.62 7.22 15.03
CA GLN A 87 -12.93 8.07 13.89
C GLN A 87 -11.66 8.64 13.24
N ALA A 88 -10.65 9.03 14.02
CA ALA A 88 -9.36 9.48 13.50
C ALA A 88 -8.64 8.39 12.67
N LYS A 89 -8.62 7.13 13.14
CA LYS A 89 -8.08 5.99 12.38
C LYS A 89 -8.87 5.71 11.11
N ILE A 90 -10.20 5.76 11.18
CA ILE A 90 -11.10 5.58 10.03
C ILE A 90 -10.79 6.64 8.96
N LEU A 91 -10.70 7.92 9.35
CA LEU A 91 -10.37 9.02 8.45
C LEU A 91 -8.96 8.84 7.85
N THR A 92 -7.99 8.43 8.66
CA THR A 92 -6.61 8.16 8.20
C THR A 92 -6.58 7.11 7.09
N ILE A 93 -7.26 5.98 7.27
CA ILE A 93 -7.33 4.91 6.24
C ILE A 93 -8.05 5.44 5.00
N ARG A 94 -9.21 6.07 5.18
CA ARG A 94 -10.04 6.56 4.09
C ARG A 94 -9.30 7.57 3.22
N ILE A 95 -8.71 8.61 3.82
CA ILE A 95 -7.99 9.68 3.10
C ILE A 95 -6.76 9.12 2.35
N ASN A 96 -5.99 8.23 2.99
CA ASN A 96 -4.85 7.60 2.33
C ASN A 96 -5.29 6.68 1.17
N ARG A 97 -6.41 5.96 1.31
CA ARG A 97 -6.99 5.12 0.23
C ARG A 97 -7.41 5.96 -0.97
N GLU A 98 -8.11 7.07 -0.74
CA GLU A 98 -8.54 8.00 -1.78
C GLU A 98 -7.35 8.54 -2.59
N ARG A 99 -6.16 8.59 -2.00
CA ARG A 99 -4.91 9.01 -2.64
C ARG A 99 -4.02 7.85 -3.13
N GLY A 100 -4.39 6.60 -2.88
CA GLY A 100 -3.62 5.41 -3.27
C GLY A 100 -2.38 5.09 -2.41
N PHE A 101 -2.25 5.66 -1.21
CA PHE A 101 -1.05 5.54 -0.36
C PHE A 101 -1.27 4.66 0.89
N LEU A 102 -1.61 3.39 0.71
CA LEU A 102 -1.81 2.45 1.81
C LEU A 102 -0.85 1.26 1.73
N THR A 103 -0.10 1.01 2.80
CA THR A 103 0.60 -0.27 2.96
C THR A 103 -0.40 -1.33 3.45
N PRO A 104 -0.61 -2.45 2.74
CA PRO A 104 -1.67 -3.40 3.08
C PRO A 104 -1.56 -4.00 4.50
N THR A 105 -0.34 -4.26 4.96
CA THR A 105 -0.05 -4.86 6.26
C THR A 105 -0.32 -3.90 7.41
N GLU A 106 0.19 -2.68 7.31
CA GLU A 106 -0.08 -1.64 8.31
C GLU A 106 -1.57 -1.29 8.34
N THR A 107 -2.20 -1.19 7.16
CA THR A 107 -3.66 -1.04 7.07
C THR A 107 -4.37 -2.16 7.81
N GLY A 108 -3.95 -3.42 7.60
CA GLY A 108 -4.47 -4.58 8.33
C GLY A 108 -4.32 -4.46 9.86
N ASN A 109 -3.19 -3.94 10.35
CA ASN A 109 -2.95 -3.72 11.78
C ASN A 109 -3.89 -2.68 12.38
N VAL A 110 -4.14 -1.58 11.67
CA VAL A 110 -5.12 -0.56 12.09
C VAL A 110 -6.53 -1.14 12.09
N LEU A 111 -6.91 -1.85 11.03
CA LEU A 111 -8.22 -2.47 10.89
C LEU A 111 -8.50 -3.49 11.99
N LYS A 112 -7.50 -4.31 12.40
CA LYS A 112 -7.63 -5.23 13.55
C LYS A 112 -7.95 -4.51 14.85
N LYS A 113 -7.33 -3.34 15.08
CA LYS A 113 -7.59 -2.54 16.29
C LYS A 113 -9.02 -2.00 16.26
N LEU A 114 -9.45 -1.47 15.12
CA LEU A 114 -10.81 -0.96 14.91
C LEU A 114 -11.88 -2.05 15.05
N GLN A 115 -11.61 -3.28 14.60
CA GLN A 115 -12.55 -4.40 14.72
C GLN A 115 -12.81 -4.84 16.18
N LYS A 116 -12.00 -4.39 17.14
CA LYS A 116 -12.27 -4.63 18.58
C LYS A 116 -13.39 -3.75 19.11
N THR A 117 -13.67 -2.63 18.45
CA THR A 117 -14.63 -1.61 18.91
C THR A 117 -15.76 -1.38 17.91
N ILE A 118 -15.57 -1.71 16.63
CA ILE A 118 -16.52 -1.45 15.54
C ILE A 118 -16.81 -2.74 14.77
N PRO A 119 -18.09 -3.14 14.61
CA PRO A 119 -18.48 -4.26 13.75
C PRO A 119 -17.99 -4.11 12.30
N ILE A 120 -17.65 -5.21 11.65
CA ILE A 120 -17.00 -5.21 10.33
C ILE A 120 -17.87 -4.57 9.22
N ASP A 121 -19.19 -4.77 9.27
CA ASP A 121 -20.15 -4.23 8.32
C ASP A 121 -20.28 -2.70 8.44
N VAL A 122 -20.24 -2.19 9.68
CA VAL A 122 -20.21 -0.75 9.96
C VAL A 122 -18.89 -0.15 9.52
N LEU A 123 -17.78 -0.83 9.86
CA LEU A 123 -16.44 -0.39 9.47
C LEU A 123 -16.32 -0.29 7.95
N ALA A 124 -16.72 -1.33 7.22
CA ALA A 124 -16.69 -1.39 5.75
C ALA A 124 -17.35 -0.18 5.08
N LYS A 125 -18.53 0.21 5.56
CA LYS A 125 -19.25 1.39 5.07
C LYS A 125 -18.52 2.69 5.38
N LYS A 126 -17.90 2.81 6.57
CA LYS A 126 -17.21 4.05 7.00
C LYS A 126 -15.90 4.32 6.24
N ILE A 127 -15.15 3.28 5.88
CA ILE A 127 -13.86 3.41 5.20
C ILE A 127 -13.91 3.18 3.68
N ASP A 128 -15.09 2.84 3.15
CA ASP A 128 -15.30 2.46 1.75
C ASP A 128 -14.38 1.30 1.31
N ILE A 129 -14.31 0.27 2.16
CA ILE A 129 -13.58 -0.98 1.89
C ILE A 129 -14.54 -2.15 2.07
N PRO A 130 -14.74 -3.01 1.04
CA PRO A 130 -15.59 -4.19 1.17
C PRO A 130 -15.17 -5.12 2.32
N GLU A 131 -16.11 -5.73 3.03
CA GLU A 131 -15.84 -6.63 4.17
C GLU A 131 -14.86 -7.77 3.85
N LYS A 132 -14.93 -8.31 2.61
CA LYS A 132 -14.01 -9.34 2.13
C LYS A 132 -12.57 -8.83 2.07
N GLU A 133 -12.38 -7.59 1.63
CA GLU A 133 -11.07 -6.94 1.58
C GLU A 133 -10.58 -6.63 2.99
N ILE A 134 -11.44 -6.17 3.90
CA ILE A 134 -11.07 -5.98 5.32
C ILE A 134 -10.60 -7.29 5.93
N THR A 135 -11.37 -8.38 5.78
CA THR A 135 -11.02 -9.72 6.27
C THR A 135 -9.66 -10.17 5.74
N LEU A 136 -9.38 -9.88 4.47
CA LEU A 136 -8.10 -10.20 3.84
C LEU A 136 -6.95 -9.39 4.44
N LEU A 137 -7.10 -8.07 4.56
CA LEU A 137 -6.09 -7.17 5.11
C LEU A 137 -5.81 -7.48 6.59
N THR A 138 -6.84 -7.76 7.39
CA THR A 138 -6.66 -8.14 8.80
C THR A 138 -6.12 -9.55 8.98
N ALA A 139 -6.16 -10.42 7.97
CA ALA A 139 -5.48 -11.71 8.04
C ALA A 139 -3.95 -11.59 7.87
N LEU A 140 -3.46 -10.47 7.33
CA LEU A 140 -2.02 -10.19 7.20
C LEU A 140 -1.41 -10.02 8.61
N LYS A 141 -0.31 -10.70 8.95
CA LYS A 141 0.37 -10.60 10.26
C LYS A 141 1.67 -9.79 10.13
N TYR A 142 2.11 -9.12 11.19
CA TYR A 142 3.36 -8.34 11.27
C TYR A 142 4.24 -8.87 12.42
N ASP A 143 5.58 -8.86 12.28
CA ASP A 143 6.54 -9.20 13.35
C ASP A 143 7.80 -8.31 13.38
N PRO A 144 8.17 -7.71 14.53
CA PRO A 144 9.28 -6.75 14.67
C PRO A 144 10.69 -7.30 14.97
N LEU A 145 10.95 -8.61 14.98
CA LEU A 145 12.26 -9.18 15.38
C LEU A 145 13.35 -9.20 14.29
N LEU A 146 13.11 -8.57 13.13
CA LEU A 146 14.06 -8.56 12.00
C LEU A 146 14.86 -7.25 11.87
N ASP A 147 14.87 -6.43 12.92
CA ASP A 147 15.75 -5.25 13.06
C ASP A 147 17.11 -5.58 13.69
N GLY A 148 17.45 -6.87 13.81
CA GLY A 148 18.76 -7.33 14.28
C GLY A 148 19.73 -7.58 13.14
N GLU A 149 20.86 -6.86 13.17
CA GLU A 149 22.07 -7.07 12.37
C GLU A 149 22.38 -8.57 12.17
N ASN A 150 21.98 -9.16 11.03
CA ASN A 150 22.55 -10.37 10.40
C ASN A 150 21.58 -10.93 9.34
N ALA A 151 21.61 -10.42 8.10
CA ALA A 151 20.97 -11.11 6.98
C ALA A 151 21.77 -10.92 5.68
N GLN A 152 22.44 -11.98 5.25
CA GLN A 152 23.20 -12.08 4.00
C GLN A 152 22.31 -12.33 2.76
N GLN A 153 21.04 -11.91 2.80
CA GLN A 153 20.08 -12.09 1.70
C GLN A 153 19.69 -10.72 1.11
N PRO A 154 19.50 -10.59 -0.21
CA PRO A 154 19.01 -9.35 -0.81
C PRO A 154 17.56 -9.11 -0.35
N VAL A 155 17.41 -8.18 0.60
CA VAL A 155 16.12 -7.72 1.10
C VAL A 155 15.68 -6.56 0.22
N PHE A 156 14.58 -6.71 -0.50
CA PHE A 156 13.98 -5.59 -1.23
C PHE A 156 13.38 -4.61 -0.22
N SER A 157 13.63 -3.33 -0.44
CA SER A 157 13.00 -2.20 0.22
C SER A 157 11.67 -1.85 -0.47
N TRP A 158 10.77 -1.18 0.24
CA TRP A 158 9.54 -0.64 -0.36
C TRP A 158 9.82 0.31 -1.53
N ALA A 159 10.93 1.04 -1.49
CA ALA A 159 11.36 1.91 -2.59
C ALA A 159 11.68 1.11 -3.87
N GLU A 160 12.37 -0.02 -3.73
CA GLU A 160 12.62 -0.93 -4.85
C GLU A 160 11.31 -1.53 -5.35
N ILE A 161 10.39 -1.91 -4.47
CA ILE A 161 9.06 -2.38 -4.90
C ILE A 161 8.31 -1.31 -5.68
N GLU A 162 8.27 -0.06 -5.21
CA GLU A 162 7.62 1.03 -5.94
C GLU A 162 8.24 1.23 -7.34
N HIS A 163 9.56 1.05 -7.46
CA HIS A 163 10.23 1.05 -8.75
C HIS A 163 9.74 -0.09 -9.66
N LEU A 164 9.65 -1.32 -9.14
CA LEU A 164 9.13 -2.48 -9.88
C LEU A 164 7.67 -2.28 -10.30
N ILE A 165 6.83 -1.76 -9.40
CA ILE A 165 5.42 -1.44 -9.68
C ILE A 165 5.31 -0.39 -10.78
N THR A 166 6.15 0.65 -10.74
CA THR A 166 6.20 1.69 -11.79
C THR A 166 6.51 1.09 -13.15
N ARG A 167 7.44 0.12 -13.22
CA ARG A 167 7.78 -0.58 -14.47
C ARG A 167 6.61 -1.39 -15.00
N ILE A 168 5.93 -2.17 -14.15
CA ILE A 168 4.71 -2.90 -14.55
C ILE A 168 3.62 -1.92 -15.02
N SER A 169 3.38 -0.83 -14.28
CA SER A 169 2.35 0.15 -14.62
C SER A 169 2.63 0.87 -15.94
N ASN A 170 3.90 1.08 -16.29
CA ASN A 170 4.31 1.59 -17.58
C ASN A 170 4.09 0.60 -18.71
N GLU A 171 4.35 -0.70 -18.49
CA GLU A 171 4.05 -1.75 -19.46
C GLU A 171 2.54 -1.86 -19.73
N LEU A 172 1.73 -1.63 -18.69
CA LEU A 172 0.26 -1.60 -18.80
C LEU A 172 -0.29 -0.31 -19.41
N ARG A 173 0.55 0.60 -19.92
CA ARG A 173 0.12 1.87 -20.51
C ARG A 173 -0.57 1.61 -21.85
N GLY A 174 -1.75 2.20 -22.03
CA GLY A 174 -2.56 2.00 -23.24
C GLY A 174 -3.37 0.71 -23.26
N ILE A 175 -3.17 -0.20 -22.29
CA ILE A 175 -3.99 -1.39 -22.11
C ILE A 175 -5.10 -1.08 -21.11
N LYS A 176 -6.35 -1.35 -21.50
CA LYS A 176 -7.51 -1.20 -20.61
C LYS A 176 -7.67 -2.46 -19.75
N VAL A 177 -7.16 -2.39 -18.53
CA VAL A 177 -7.32 -3.45 -17.51
C VAL A 177 -8.40 -3.01 -16.52
N LYS A 178 -9.39 -3.87 -16.28
CA LYS A 178 -10.49 -3.63 -15.32
C LYS A 178 -10.38 -4.50 -14.08
N SER A 179 -9.69 -5.62 -14.19
CA SER A 179 -9.57 -6.61 -13.11
C SER A 179 -8.25 -7.35 -13.15
N ILE A 180 -7.77 -7.75 -11.97
CA ILE A 180 -6.54 -8.52 -11.76
C ILE A 180 -6.89 -9.85 -11.10
N SER A 181 -6.35 -10.95 -11.60
CA SER A 181 -6.29 -12.21 -10.84
C SER A 181 -4.93 -12.37 -10.17
N THR A 182 -4.91 -12.93 -8.97
CA THR A 182 -3.69 -13.17 -8.19
C THR A 182 -3.85 -14.40 -7.30
N VAL A 183 -2.74 -14.86 -6.74
CA VAL A 183 -2.70 -15.81 -5.63
C VAL A 183 -2.60 -15.09 -4.29
N SER A 184 -3.07 -15.73 -3.22
CA SER A 184 -3.02 -15.15 -1.87
C SER A 184 -1.61 -15.07 -1.28
N ARG A 185 -0.75 -16.06 -1.58
CA ARG A 185 0.66 -16.08 -1.15
C ARG A 185 1.51 -15.38 -2.18
N GLY A 186 2.27 -14.37 -1.77
CA GLY A 186 3.16 -13.59 -2.64
C GLY A 186 2.44 -12.56 -3.52
N GLY A 187 1.50 -12.99 -4.37
CA GLY A 187 0.93 -12.14 -5.43
C GLY A 187 -0.03 -11.02 -4.99
N LEU A 188 -0.69 -11.14 -3.83
CA LEU A 188 -1.72 -10.19 -3.41
C LEU A 188 -1.19 -8.76 -3.24
N ILE A 189 -0.02 -8.61 -2.62
CA ILE A 189 0.58 -7.29 -2.38
C ILE A 189 0.96 -6.62 -3.71
N PRO A 190 1.71 -7.27 -4.63
CA PRO A 190 1.92 -6.76 -5.98
C PRO A 190 0.62 -6.41 -6.71
N ALA A 191 -0.39 -7.28 -6.66
CA ALA A 191 -1.67 -7.05 -7.32
C ALA A 191 -2.37 -5.80 -6.78
N ARG A 192 -2.33 -5.59 -5.45
CA ARG A 192 -2.91 -4.40 -4.82
C ARG A 192 -2.18 -3.13 -5.23
N LEU A 193 -0.85 -3.13 -5.18
CA LEU A 193 -0.02 -1.98 -5.53
C LEU A 193 -0.21 -1.58 -7.01
N VAL A 194 -0.24 -2.54 -7.93
CA VAL A 194 -0.55 -2.27 -9.34
C VAL A 194 -1.98 -1.75 -9.49
N ALA A 195 -2.95 -2.34 -8.79
CA ALA A 195 -4.33 -1.89 -8.86
C ALA A 195 -4.50 -0.43 -8.45
N ASP A 196 -3.89 -0.04 -7.32
CA ASP A 196 -3.93 1.32 -6.81
C ASP A 196 -3.25 2.31 -7.77
N SER A 197 -2.07 1.96 -8.31
CA SER A 197 -1.36 2.83 -9.28
C SER A 197 -2.09 3.02 -10.62
N ARG A 198 -3.05 2.14 -10.96
CA ARG A 198 -3.79 2.15 -12.24
C ARG A 198 -5.29 2.46 -12.07
N GLY A 199 -5.77 2.62 -10.84
CA GLY A 199 -7.20 2.80 -10.54
C GLY A 199 -8.05 1.56 -10.89
N ILE A 200 -7.48 0.36 -10.83
CA ILE A 200 -8.17 -0.91 -11.08
C ILE A 200 -8.98 -1.26 -9.83
N LYS A 201 -10.28 -1.51 -10.00
CA LYS A 201 -11.20 -1.66 -8.86
C LYS A 201 -11.38 -3.10 -8.38
N GLN A 202 -11.01 -4.08 -9.21
CA GLN A 202 -11.36 -5.48 -8.95
C GLN A 202 -10.12 -6.37 -8.90
N ILE A 203 -9.94 -7.05 -7.78
CA ILE A 203 -8.89 -8.05 -7.59
C ILE A 203 -9.56 -9.38 -7.20
N TYR A 204 -9.23 -10.43 -7.94
CA TYR A 204 -9.67 -11.79 -7.70
C TYR A 204 -8.52 -12.61 -7.12
N VAL A 205 -8.76 -13.29 -6.00
CA VAL A 205 -7.73 -14.04 -5.27
C VAL A 205 -8.11 -15.52 -5.24
N ASP A 206 -7.16 -16.39 -5.59
CA ASP A 206 -7.28 -17.86 -5.50
C ASP A 206 -8.50 -18.47 -6.20
N GLU A 207 -8.97 -17.86 -7.29
CA GLU A 207 -10.15 -18.38 -7.99
C GLU A 207 -9.94 -19.79 -8.55
N THR A 208 -11.03 -20.56 -8.60
CA THR A 208 -11.08 -21.87 -9.25
C THR A 208 -10.87 -21.76 -10.76
N GLU A 209 -11.34 -20.66 -11.34
CA GLU A 209 -11.18 -20.26 -12.73
C GLU A 209 -10.69 -18.81 -12.78
N ILE A 210 -9.70 -18.51 -13.63
CA ILE A 210 -9.10 -17.18 -13.71
C ILE A 210 -10.00 -16.25 -14.52
N LYS A 211 -10.47 -15.17 -13.89
CA LYS A 211 -11.42 -14.21 -14.49
C LYS A 211 -10.84 -12.82 -14.75
N GLY A 212 -9.67 -12.51 -14.18
CA GLY A 212 -8.98 -11.24 -14.37
C GLY A 212 -8.56 -11.01 -15.81
N ASP A 213 -8.45 -9.74 -16.20
CA ASP A 213 -7.90 -9.37 -17.51
C ASP A 213 -6.40 -9.67 -17.59
N ILE A 214 -5.72 -9.59 -16.44
CA ILE A 214 -4.30 -9.91 -16.26
C ILE A 214 -4.10 -10.74 -15.00
N PHE A 215 -2.98 -11.45 -14.93
CA PHE A 215 -2.52 -12.12 -13.72
C PHE A 215 -1.28 -11.41 -13.16
N ILE A 216 -1.22 -11.21 -11.84
CA ILE A 216 -0.06 -10.61 -11.17
C ILE A 216 0.43 -11.54 -10.06
N ASP A 217 1.76 -11.70 -9.96
CA ASP A 217 2.44 -12.40 -8.88
C ASP A 217 3.74 -11.66 -8.49
N ASP A 218 4.37 -12.07 -7.40
CA ASP A 218 5.62 -11.45 -6.93
C ASP A 218 6.85 -11.92 -7.72
N ILE A 219 7.02 -13.22 -7.95
CA ILE A 219 8.21 -13.76 -8.61
C ILE A 219 7.92 -14.93 -9.56
N TYR A 220 8.49 -14.86 -10.75
CA TYR A 220 8.60 -16.00 -11.65
C TYR A 220 9.87 -16.79 -11.35
N ASP A 221 9.71 -17.98 -10.76
CA ASP A 221 10.83 -18.86 -10.42
C ASP A 221 10.74 -20.21 -11.14
N THR A 222 9.96 -21.15 -10.58
CA THR A 222 9.83 -22.50 -11.13
C THR A 222 8.84 -22.60 -12.31
N GLY A 223 8.07 -21.54 -12.57
CA GLY A 223 6.98 -21.55 -13.55
C GLY A 223 5.73 -22.34 -13.13
N GLN A 224 5.70 -22.89 -11.90
CA GLN A 224 4.56 -23.67 -11.41
C GLN A 224 3.29 -22.83 -11.28
N THR A 225 3.38 -21.63 -10.67
CA THR A 225 2.23 -20.73 -10.57
C THR A 225 1.69 -20.41 -11.95
N TYR A 226 2.55 -19.94 -12.86
CA TYR A 226 2.20 -19.67 -14.25
C TYR A 226 1.47 -20.85 -14.94
N THR A 227 2.00 -22.07 -14.80
CA THR A 227 1.39 -23.27 -15.39
C THR A 227 0.00 -23.56 -14.81
N LYS A 228 -0.16 -23.38 -13.49
CA LYS A 228 -1.43 -23.57 -12.78
C LYS A 228 -2.47 -22.54 -13.24
N ILE A 229 -2.05 -21.30 -13.45
CA ILE A 229 -2.88 -20.20 -13.97
C ILE A 229 -3.31 -20.49 -15.41
N LYS A 230 -2.39 -20.85 -16.31
CA LYS A 230 -2.71 -21.24 -17.70
C LYS A 230 -3.75 -22.37 -17.74
N ARG A 231 -3.65 -23.36 -16.85
CA ARG A 231 -4.65 -24.45 -16.79
C ARG A 231 -6.03 -23.94 -16.38
N LYS A 232 -6.11 -23.04 -15.39
CA LYS A 232 -7.34 -22.48 -14.84
C LYS A 232 -7.95 -21.34 -15.66
N ALA A 233 -7.20 -20.72 -16.56
CA ALA A 233 -7.69 -19.61 -17.36
C ALA A 233 -8.52 -20.10 -18.56
N LYS A 234 -9.64 -19.41 -18.82
CA LYS A 234 -10.43 -19.59 -20.07
C LYS A 234 -9.59 -19.16 -21.28
N ASN A 235 -9.02 -17.96 -21.20
CA ASN A 235 -8.04 -17.49 -22.17
C ASN A 235 -6.66 -18.03 -21.78
N LYS A 236 -6.12 -18.95 -22.58
CA LYS A 236 -4.77 -19.44 -22.34
C LYS A 236 -3.75 -18.32 -22.48
N ASP A 237 -3.95 -17.31 -23.30
CA ASP A 237 -2.98 -16.22 -23.50
C ASP A 237 -3.24 -15.01 -22.60
N ILE A 238 -3.77 -15.23 -21.40
CA ILE A 238 -3.85 -14.18 -20.38
C ILE A 238 -2.44 -13.59 -20.12
N PRO A 239 -2.29 -12.25 -20.16
CA PRO A 239 -1.04 -11.59 -19.81
C PRO A 239 -0.69 -11.80 -18.33
N CYS A 240 0.55 -12.20 -18.05
CA CYS A 240 1.05 -12.41 -16.69
C CYS A 240 2.15 -11.40 -16.36
N TYR A 241 2.09 -10.80 -15.17
CA TYR A 241 3.08 -9.83 -14.70
C TYR A 241 3.69 -10.28 -13.39
N PHE A 242 5.01 -10.12 -13.29
CA PHE A 242 5.79 -10.49 -12.11
C PHE A 242 6.63 -9.29 -11.68
N LEU A 243 6.88 -9.12 -10.38
CA LEU A 243 7.87 -8.12 -9.96
C LEU A 243 9.26 -8.57 -10.38
N LEU A 244 9.57 -9.84 -10.15
CA LEU A 244 10.87 -10.42 -10.44
C LEU A 244 10.78 -11.66 -11.31
N VAL A 245 11.83 -11.92 -12.08
CA VAL A 245 12.12 -13.24 -12.65
C VAL A 245 13.47 -13.72 -12.12
N ARG A 246 13.53 -14.99 -11.69
CA ARG A 246 14.75 -15.61 -11.18
C ARG A 246 15.80 -15.70 -12.29
N LYS A 247 17.05 -15.35 -11.97
CA LYS A 247 18.18 -15.46 -12.90
C LYS A 247 18.30 -16.86 -13.51
N GLY A 248 18.42 -16.90 -14.84
CA GLY A 248 18.51 -18.14 -15.61
C GLY A 248 17.16 -18.78 -15.94
N LYS A 249 16.04 -18.10 -15.66
CA LYS A 249 14.71 -18.49 -16.13
C LYS A 249 14.30 -17.68 -17.35
N GLU A 250 13.69 -18.35 -18.32
CA GLU A 250 13.08 -17.71 -19.48
C GLU A 250 11.61 -17.42 -19.21
N LEU A 251 11.20 -16.16 -19.41
CA LEU A 251 9.79 -15.77 -19.31
C LEU A 251 9.00 -16.24 -20.53
N PRO A 252 7.76 -16.74 -20.33
CA PRO A 252 6.83 -16.99 -21.43
C PRO A 252 6.55 -15.73 -22.26
N LYS A 253 6.19 -15.89 -23.53
CA LYS A 253 5.93 -14.75 -24.45
C LYS A 253 4.82 -13.80 -23.99
N ASN A 254 3.82 -14.31 -23.28
CA ASN A 254 2.71 -13.55 -22.70
C ASN A 254 2.99 -13.11 -21.26
N ALA A 255 4.25 -13.09 -20.84
CA ALA A 255 4.65 -12.70 -19.49
C ALA A 255 5.66 -11.55 -19.50
N PHE A 256 5.56 -10.68 -18.50
CA PHE A 256 6.49 -9.60 -18.25
C PHE A 256 6.97 -9.67 -16.80
N ALA A 257 8.25 -9.42 -16.56
CA ALA A 257 8.76 -9.16 -15.21
C ALA A 257 9.42 -7.80 -15.16
N ALA A 258 9.24 -7.07 -14.06
CA ALA A 258 9.89 -5.78 -13.90
C ALA A 258 11.41 -5.94 -13.83
N GLU A 259 11.96 -6.94 -13.13
CA GLU A 259 13.41 -7.08 -13.03
C GLU A 259 13.88 -8.54 -12.97
N ILE A 260 15.13 -8.78 -13.36
CA ILE A 260 15.78 -10.09 -13.23
C ILE A 260 16.64 -10.07 -11.96
N THR A 261 16.55 -11.12 -11.13
CA THR A 261 17.38 -11.21 -9.92
C THR A 261 18.88 -11.24 -10.25
N THR A 262 19.71 -10.70 -9.37
CA THR A 262 21.18 -10.63 -9.55
C THR A 262 21.85 -12.00 -9.56
N ASP A 263 21.29 -12.95 -8.81
CA ASP A 263 21.70 -14.34 -8.72
C ASP A 263 20.48 -15.27 -8.52
N GLN A 264 20.74 -16.54 -8.20
CA GLN A 264 19.71 -17.55 -7.94
C GLN A 264 19.35 -17.65 -6.45
N SER A 265 19.84 -16.74 -5.61
CA SER A 265 19.53 -16.73 -4.18
C SER A 265 18.05 -16.46 -3.94
N TYR A 266 17.59 -16.85 -2.76
CA TYR A 266 16.25 -16.54 -2.29
C TYR A 266 16.13 -15.03 -2.09
N VAL A 267 15.03 -14.46 -2.59
CA VAL A 267 14.73 -13.03 -2.45
C VAL A 267 13.74 -12.88 -1.32
N VAL A 268 13.96 -11.88 -0.48
CA VAL A 268 13.02 -11.52 0.59
C VAL A 268 12.35 -10.23 0.19
N PHE A 269 11.08 -10.32 -0.21
CA PHE A 269 10.24 -9.13 -0.39
C PHE A 269 9.94 -8.46 0.95
N PRO A 270 9.60 -7.15 0.97
CA PRO A 270 9.20 -6.47 2.19
C PRO A 270 8.06 -7.18 2.94
N TRP A 271 7.21 -7.91 2.21
CA TRP A 271 6.12 -8.71 2.77
C TRP A 271 6.48 -10.19 3.07
N ASP A 272 7.56 -10.76 2.52
CA ASP A 272 7.93 -12.17 2.78
C ASP A 272 8.40 -12.42 4.20
N LYS A 273 8.85 -11.36 4.86
CA LYS A 273 9.10 -11.31 6.31
C LYS A 273 7.89 -11.75 7.15
N ILE A 274 6.72 -11.97 6.53
CA ILE A 274 5.44 -12.38 7.12
C ILE A 274 5.16 -13.88 6.90
N GLU A 275 5.73 -14.54 5.87
CA GLU A 275 5.42 -15.95 5.53
C GLU A 275 6.30 -17.00 6.25
N ALA A 276 7.54 -16.66 6.61
CA ALA A 276 8.47 -17.58 7.30
C ALA A 276 8.03 -17.97 8.73
N LYS A 277 7.05 -17.26 9.31
CA LYS A 277 6.52 -17.49 10.67
C LYS A 277 5.47 -18.59 10.81
N LYS A 278 5.47 -19.57 9.91
CA LYS A 278 4.60 -20.77 9.99
C LYS A 278 5.34 -22.05 10.37
N LEU A 279 6.69 -22.03 10.47
CA LEU A 279 7.50 -23.25 10.70
C LEU A 279 8.45 -23.16 11.92
N SER A 280 8.21 -22.24 12.84
CA SER A 280 8.87 -22.18 14.15
C SER A 280 7.87 -21.91 15.26
#